data_AF-A0A7J6VCQ8-F1
#
_entry.id   AF-A0A7J6VCQ8-F1
#
_cell.length_a   1.000
_cell.length_b   1.000
_cell.length_c   1.000
_cell.angle_alpha   90.00
_cell.angle_beta   90.00
_cell.angle_gamma   90.00
#
_symmetry.space_group_name_H-M   'P 1'
#
loop_
_entity.id
_entity.type
_entity.pdbx_description
1 polymer ?
#
loop_
_entity_poly.entity_id
_entity_poly.type
_entity_poly.pdbx_seq_one_letter_code
_entity_poly.pdbx_strand_id
1 'polypeptide(L)'
;MDYHLKHGNLKVAVDCIANAISTGRGDGRKWIPPKEVVQTFMSSFEKEKDVDGAESFLETLAKVEDVILGADVFESLICTYAAAGKTSPSLRRRLKMENVEVNEAAKKLLEVVCVE
;
A
#
# COMPACT_ATOMS: atom_id res chain seq x y z
N MET A 1 -5.11 28.76 -6.46
CA MET A 1 -5.77 28.31 -5.21
C MET A 1 -5.50 26.81 -5.12
N ASP A 2 -4.25 26.43 -4.86
CA ASP A 2 -3.74 25.10 -5.30
C ASP A 2 -2.91 24.40 -4.23
N TYR A 3 -3.28 24.49 -2.95
CA TYR A 3 -2.41 23.93 -1.89
C TYR A 3 -3.10 23.09 -0.81
N HIS A 4 -4.41 22.80 -0.90
CA HIS A 4 -5.10 21.95 0.09
C HIS A 4 -5.95 20.82 -0.50
N LEU A 5 -5.81 20.51 -1.80
CA LEU A 5 -6.69 19.53 -2.48
C LEU A 5 -6.11 18.11 -2.60
N LYS A 6 -4.80 17.91 -2.42
CA LYS A 6 -4.20 16.58 -2.66
C LYS A 6 -4.55 15.55 -1.57
N HIS A 7 -4.42 15.92 -0.30
CA HIS A 7 -4.59 15.00 0.82
C HIS A 7 -6.06 14.55 1.01
N GLY A 8 -7.00 15.47 0.82
CA GLY A 8 -8.43 15.17 0.89
C GLY A 8 -8.89 14.23 -0.22
N ASN A 9 -8.31 14.38 -1.41
CA ASN A 9 -8.69 13.55 -2.56
C ASN A 9 -8.13 12.12 -2.44
N LEU A 10 -6.95 11.93 -1.85
CA LEU A 10 -6.39 10.59 -1.66
C LEU A 10 -7.25 9.75 -0.72
N LYS A 11 -7.65 10.28 0.45
CA LYS A 11 -8.55 9.57 1.38
C LYS A 11 -9.89 9.23 0.76
N VAL A 12 -10.51 10.18 0.04
CA VAL A 12 -11.77 9.93 -0.68
C VAL A 12 -11.59 8.83 -1.72
N ALA A 13 -10.45 8.81 -2.42
CA ALA A 13 -10.19 7.81 -3.44
C ALA A 13 -9.91 6.42 -2.84
N VAL A 14 -9.25 6.34 -1.67
CA VAL A 14 -9.09 5.08 -0.89
C VAL A 14 -10.45 4.56 -0.46
N ASP A 15 -11.30 5.42 0.09
CA ASP A 15 -12.65 5.06 0.53
C ASP A 15 -13.51 4.57 -0.63
N CYS A 16 -13.40 5.22 -1.80
CA CYS A 16 -14.07 4.78 -3.02
C CYS A 16 -13.65 3.38 -3.45
N ILE A 17 -12.35 3.06 -3.37
CA ILE A 17 -11.81 1.73 -3.67
C ILE A 17 -12.27 0.70 -2.63
N ALA A 18 -12.22 1.05 -1.35
CA ALA A 18 -12.67 0.19 -0.27
C ALA A 18 -14.16 -0.16 -0.42
N ASN A 19 -14.98 0.83 -0.76
CA ASN A 19 -16.40 0.65 -1.01
C ASN A 19 -16.65 -0.18 -2.27
N ALA A 20 -15.89 0.05 -3.34
CA ALA A 20 -15.98 -0.75 -4.57
C ALA A 20 -15.59 -2.22 -4.34
N ILE A 21 -14.54 -2.47 -3.54
CA ILE A 21 -14.13 -3.81 -3.11
C ILE A 21 -15.24 -4.48 -2.29
N SER A 22 -15.83 -3.76 -1.33
CA SER A 22 -16.88 -4.28 -0.45
C SER A 22 -18.22 -4.50 -1.17
N THR A 23 -18.57 -3.62 -2.11
CA THR A 23 -19.81 -3.71 -2.88
C THR A 23 -19.70 -4.74 -4.02
N GLY A 24 -18.48 -4.98 -4.52
CA GLY A 24 -18.24 -5.82 -5.67
C GLY A 24 -18.75 -5.21 -6.98
N ARG A 25 -18.64 -5.96 -8.08
CA ARG A 25 -19.39 -5.66 -9.30
C ARG A 25 -20.85 -6.02 -9.08
N GLY A 26 -21.78 -5.25 -9.64
CA GLY A 26 -23.23 -5.52 -9.59
C GLY A 26 -23.69 -6.89 -10.12
N ASP A 27 -22.75 -7.72 -10.61
CA ASP A 27 -22.90 -9.12 -11.01
C ASP A 27 -22.57 -10.11 -9.86
N GLY A 28 -22.29 -9.61 -8.64
CA GLY A 28 -21.92 -10.42 -7.47
C GLY A 28 -20.45 -10.86 -7.42
N ARG A 29 -19.62 -10.44 -8.38
CA ARG A 29 -18.18 -10.74 -8.43
C ARG A 29 -17.39 -9.72 -7.62
N LYS A 30 -16.38 -10.16 -6.84
CA LYS A 30 -15.46 -9.25 -6.15
C LYS A 30 -14.79 -8.32 -7.17
N TRP A 31 -14.75 -7.02 -6.87
CA TRP A 31 -14.03 -6.05 -7.69
C TRP A 31 -12.59 -5.93 -7.19
N ILE A 32 -11.63 -6.10 -8.10
CA ILE A 32 -10.20 -5.98 -7.81
C ILE A 32 -9.68 -4.75 -8.53
N PRO A 33 -9.04 -3.79 -7.83
CA PRO A 33 -8.42 -2.66 -8.50
C PRO A 33 -7.27 -3.13 -9.40
N PRO A 34 -7.13 -2.56 -10.60
CA PRO A 34 -6.00 -2.87 -11.47
C PRO A 34 -4.68 -2.42 -10.83
N LYS A 35 -3.59 -3.10 -11.17
CA LYS A 35 -2.26 -2.85 -10.62
C LYS A 35 -1.82 -1.39 -10.72
N GLU A 36 -2.12 -0.73 -11.84
CA GLU A 36 -1.78 0.69 -12.07
C GLU A 36 -2.43 1.62 -11.05
N VAL A 37 -3.66 1.30 -10.63
CA VAL A 37 -4.36 2.04 -9.58
C VAL A 37 -3.64 1.81 -8.25
N VAL A 38 -3.38 0.56 -7.87
CA VAL A 38 -2.64 0.24 -6.63
C VAL A 38 -1.30 0.98 -6.58
N GLN A 39 -0.53 0.98 -7.67
CA GLN A 39 0.76 1.69 -7.76
C GLN A 39 0.61 3.21 -7.62
N THR A 40 -0.43 3.80 -8.22
CA THR A 40 -0.70 5.25 -8.11
C THR A 40 -0.98 5.66 -6.66
N PHE A 41 -1.75 4.84 -5.93
CA PHE A 41 -2.00 5.06 -4.50
C PHE A 41 -0.73 4.90 -3.68
N MET A 42 0.00 3.80 -3.88
CA MET A 42 1.28 3.55 -3.19
C MET A 42 2.29 4.69 -3.39
N SER A 43 2.45 5.18 -4.61
CA SER A 43 3.30 6.34 -4.91
C SER A 43 2.79 7.64 -4.27
N SER A 44 1.49 7.77 -4.04
CA SER A 44 0.92 8.94 -3.37
C SER A 44 1.21 8.89 -1.86
N PHE A 45 1.01 7.72 -1.23
CA PHE A 45 1.38 7.51 0.17
C PHE A 45 2.87 7.72 0.42
N GLU A 46 3.73 7.26 -0.48
CA GLU A 46 5.19 7.48 -0.39
C GLU A 46 5.52 8.98 -0.39
N LYS A 47 4.95 9.75 -1.32
CA LYS A 47 5.15 11.20 -1.41
C LYS A 47 4.63 11.96 -0.20
N GLU A 48 3.50 11.52 0.34
CA GLU A 48 2.88 12.11 1.52
C GLU A 48 3.46 11.56 2.84
N LYS A 49 4.36 10.57 2.76
CA LYS A 49 4.95 9.86 3.90
C LYS A 49 3.89 9.25 4.81
N ASP A 50 2.74 8.91 4.22
CA ASP A 50 1.56 8.42 4.93
C ASP A 50 1.61 6.90 5.03
N VAL A 51 2.31 6.43 6.06
CA VAL A 51 2.43 5.01 6.39
C VAL A 51 1.08 4.42 6.82
N ASP A 52 0.26 5.19 7.51
CA ASP A 52 -1.04 4.72 8.03
C ASP A 52 -2.03 4.49 6.88
N GLY A 53 -2.08 5.44 5.94
CA GLY A 53 -2.86 5.30 4.71
C GLY A 53 -2.41 4.11 3.86
N ALA A 54 -1.10 3.90 3.71
CA ALA A 54 -0.55 2.77 2.95
C ALA A 54 -0.91 1.42 3.58
N GLU A 55 -0.77 1.28 4.89
CA GLU A 55 -1.14 0.04 5.62
C GLU A 55 -2.64 -0.23 5.53
N SER A 56 -3.48 0.77 5.79
CA SER A 56 -4.94 0.63 5.73
C SER A 56 -5.42 0.26 4.32
N PHE A 57 -4.78 0.82 3.30
CA PHE A 57 -5.07 0.47 1.91
C PHE A 57 -4.68 -0.98 1.61
N LEU A 58 -3.51 -1.44 2.07
CA LEU A 58 -3.08 -2.83 1.92
C LEU A 58 -3.99 -3.82 2.65
N GLU A 59 -4.43 -3.50 3.88
CA GLU A 59 -5.41 -4.31 4.61
C GLU A 59 -6.75 -4.42 3.86
N THR A 60 -7.16 -3.33 3.21
CA THR A 60 -8.37 -3.31 2.37
C THR A 60 -8.21 -4.22 1.16
N LEU A 61 -7.05 -4.18 0.50
CA LEU A 61 -6.73 -5.06 -0.63
C LEU A 61 -6.65 -6.53 -0.20
N ALA A 62 -6.09 -6.81 0.97
CA ALA A 62 -5.96 -8.17 1.51
C ALA A 62 -7.30 -8.84 1.83
N LYS A 63 -8.39 -8.09 2.00
CA LYS A 63 -9.75 -8.65 2.14
C LYS A 63 -10.25 -9.30 0.84
N VAL A 64 -9.57 -9.06 -0.29
CA VAL A 64 -9.92 -9.66 -1.56
C VAL A 64 -9.14 -10.95 -1.74
N GLU A 65 -9.85 -12.07 -1.65
CA GLU A 65 -9.35 -13.45 -1.60
C GLU A 65 -8.48 -13.89 -2.80
N ASP A 66 -8.41 -13.08 -3.86
CA ASP A 66 -7.61 -13.31 -5.08
C ASP A 66 -6.61 -12.17 -5.39
N VAL A 67 -6.48 -11.18 -4.50
CA VAL A 67 -5.48 -10.12 -4.69
C VAL A 67 -4.10 -10.63 -4.35
N ILE A 68 -3.28 -10.82 -5.37
CA ILE A 68 -1.85 -11.07 -5.24
C ILE A 68 -1.15 -9.71 -5.17
N LEU A 69 -0.66 -9.37 -3.98
CA LEU A 69 0.17 -8.18 -3.79
C LEU A 69 1.58 -8.46 -4.29
N GLY A 70 1.96 -7.80 -5.39
CA GLY A 70 3.30 -7.95 -5.97
C GLY A 70 4.39 -7.28 -5.14
N ALA A 71 5.64 -7.65 -5.42
CA ALA A 71 6.83 -7.04 -4.81
C ALA A 71 6.83 -5.51 -4.91
N ASP A 72 6.35 -4.94 -6.02
CA ASP A 72 6.31 -3.48 -6.23
C ASP A 72 5.46 -2.74 -5.20
N VAL A 73 4.39 -3.39 -4.69
CA VAL A 73 3.53 -2.80 -3.66
C VAL A 73 4.28 -2.77 -2.32
N PHE A 74 4.94 -3.88 -1.96
CA PHE A 74 5.74 -3.93 -0.74
C PHE A 74 6.98 -3.05 -0.81
N GLU A 75 7.63 -2.93 -1.97
CA GLU A 75 8.73 -2.00 -2.20
C GLU A 75 8.31 -0.56 -1.92
N SER A 76 7.17 -0.15 -2.47
CA SER A 76 6.61 1.19 -2.23
C SER A 76 6.25 1.41 -0.76
N LEU A 77 5.74 0.38 -0.07
CA LEU A 77 5.45 0.43 1.36
C LEU A 77 6.73 0.66 2.16
N ILE A 78 7.79 -0.10 1.89
CA ILE A 78 9.10 0.05 2.56
C ILE A 78 9.67 1.45 2.32
N CYS A 79 9.60 1.95 1.09
CA CYS A 79 10.00 3.32 0.76
C CYS A 79 9.19 4.35 1.56
N THR A 80 7.89 4.14 1.73
CA THR A 80 7.02 5.02 2.52
C THR A 80 7.44 5.05 4.00
N TYR A 81 7.70 3.88 4.60
CA TYR A 81 8.21 3.79 5.97
C TYR A 81 9.55 4.53 6.12
N ALA A 82 10.49 4.29 5.20
CA ALA A 82 11.79 4.94 5.21
C ALA A 82 11.68 6.46 5.04
N ALA A 83 10.84 6.93 4.11
CA ALA A 83 10.61 8.36 3.86
C ALA A 83 9.94 9.06 5.05
N ALA A 84 9.06 8.35 5.77
CA ALA A 84 8.42 8.80 7.00
C ALA A 84 9.33 8.70 8.24
N GLY A 85 10.49 8.02 8.12
CA GLY A 85 11.37 7.74 9.25
C GLY A 85 10.73 6.82 10.31
N LYS A 86 9.74 6.01 9.93
CA LYS A 86 9.09 5.04 10.81
C LYS A 86 9.78 3.68 10.69
N THR A 87 9.88 2.99 11.81
CA THR A 87 10.38 1.62 11.86
C THR A 87 9.23 0.63 12.07
N SER A 88 9.35 -0.55 11.47
CA SER A 88 8.40 -1.64 11.64
C SER A 88 9.12 -2.99 11.52
N PRO A 89 9.50 -3.62 12.64
CA PRO A 89 10.20 -4.91 12.63
C PRO A 89 9.34 -6.04 12.05
N SER A 90 8.01 -5.87 11.98
CA SER A 90 7.07 -6.85 11.43
C SER A 90 7.08 -6.92 9.90
N LEU A 91 7.58 -5.90 9.19
CA LEU A 91 7.63 -5.88 7.71
C LEU A 91 8.45 -7.03 7.13
N ARG A 92 9.62 -7.32 7.71
CA ARG A 92 10.46 -8.46 7.29
C ARG A 92 9.74 -9.80 7.43
N ARG A 93 8.94 -9.95 8.49
CA ARG A 93 8.16 -11.17 8.72
C ARG A 93 7.00 -11.30 7.73
N ARG A 94 6.32 -10.20 7.42
CA ARG A 94 5.23 -10.16 6.43
C ARG A 94 5.70 -10.55 5.04
N LEU A 95 6.82 -10.00 4.57
CA LEU A 95 7.40 -10.36 3.26
C LEU A 95 7.71 -11.86 3.13
N LYS A 96 8.24 -12.47 4.20
CA LYS A 96 8.50 -13.91 4.25
C LYS A 96 7.22 -14.74 4.22
N MET A 97 6.16 -14.29 4.91
CA MET A 97 4.87 -14.98 4.95
C MET A 97 4.15 -14.94 3.60
N GLU A 98 4.22 -13.79 2.93
CA GLU A 98 3.63 -13.58 1.59
C GLU A 98 4.52 -14.16 0.46
N ASN A 99 5.69 -14.71 0.79
CA ASN A 99 6.69 -15.21 -0.17
C ASN A 99 7.05 -14.17 -1.25
N VAL A 100 7.19 -12.92 -0.84
CA VAL A 100 7.51 -11.78 -1.73
C VAL A 100 9.00 -11.44 -1.62
N GLU A 101 9.71 -11.51 -2.73
CA GLU A 101 11.07 -11.02 -2.85
C GLU A 101 11.09 -9.60 -3.44
N VAL A 102 11.60 -8.64 -2.67
CA VAL A 102 11.76 -7.24 -3.09
C VAL A 102 13.16 -6.99 -3.64
N ASN A 103 13.32 -5.92 -4.41
CA ASN A 103 14.60 -5.54 -5.00
C ASN A 103 15.67 -5.16 -3.94
N GLU A 104 16.93 -5.10 -4.37
CA GLU A 104 18.06 -4.79 -3.49
C GLU A 104 17.99 -3.41 -2.83
N ALA A 105 17.37 -2.41 -3.48
CA ALA A 105 17.19 -1.08 -2.89
C ALA A 105 16.21 -1.13 -1.71
N ALA A 106 15.08 -1.82 -1.88
CA ALA A 106 14.10 -2.04 -0.84
C ALA A 106 14.65 -2.93 0.29
N LYS A 107 15.50 -3.93 -0.01
CA LYS A 107 16.20 -4.72 1.02
C LYS A 107 17.09 -3.86 1.92
N LYS A 108 17.83 -2.92 1.35
CA LYS A 108 18.65 -1.97 2.13
C LYS A 108 17.79 -1.04 2.99
N LEU A 109 16.66 -0.57 2.46
CA LEU A 109 15.72 0.25 3.24
C LEU A 109 15.05 -0.56 4.36
N LEU A 110 14.77 -1.85 4.13
CA LEU A 110 14.29 -2.76 5.17
C LEU A 110 15.28 -2.91 6.33
N GLU A 111 16.58 -2.82 6.11
CA GLU A 111 17.56 -2.84 7.22
C GLU A 111 17.44 -1.61 8.11
N VAL A 112 17.08 -0.47 7.55
CA VAL A 112 16.86 0.78 8.29
C VAL A 112 15.49 0.80 8.96
N VAL A 113 14.46 0.31 8.26
CA VAL A 113 13.08 0.32 8.74
C VAL A 113 12.82 -0.81 9.75
N CYS A 114 13.49 -1.96 9.66
CA CYS A 114 13.36 -3.03 10.64
C CYS A 114 14.41 -2.96 11.76
N VAL A 115 14.79 -1.76 12.20
CA VAL A 115 15.58 -1.58 13.42
C VAL A 115 14.69 -1.90 14.63
N GLU A 116 15.21 -2.76 15.51
CA GLU A 116 14.60 -3.18 16.79
C GLU A 116 14.84 -2.14 17.89
#